data_AF-A0A0M9DWM6-F1
#
_entry.id   AF-A0A0M9DWM6-F1
#
_cell.length_a   1.000
_cell.length_b   1.000
_cell.length_c   1.000
_cell.angle_alpha   90.00
_cell.angle_beta   90.00
_cell.angle_gamma   90.00
#
_symmetry.space_group_name_H-M   'P 1'
#
loop_
_entity.id
_entity.type
_entity.pdbx_description
1 polymer ?
#
loop_
_entity_poly.entity_id
_entity_poly.type
_entity_poly.pdbx_seq_one_letter_code
_entity_poly.pdbx_strand_id
1 'polypeptide(L)'
;MYFREIAFVLILIFSGAGVYLNTINCPFVFDDNVSIVKEKHIRMATFTPEALKAAATQSFYSKKHFRPVVMISFALNYYFDG
;
A
#
# COMPACT_ATOMS: atom_id res chain seq x y z
N MET A 1 -30.97 23.04 15.06
CA MET A 1 -31.44 22.43 13.80
C MET A 1 -30.51 21.33 13.26
N TYR A 2 -29.43 20.93 13.97
CA TYR A 2 -28.44 19.95 13.50
C TYR A 2 -28.40 18.63 14.29
N PHE A 3 -29.34 18.42 15.22
CA PHE A 3 -29.28 17.31 16.16
C PHE A 3 -29.40 15.94 15.47
N ARG A 4 -30.20 15.85 14.40
CA ARG A 4 -30.44 14.61 13.66
C ARG A 4 -29.20 14.21 12.86
N GLU A 5 -28.55 15.20 12.26
CA GLU A 5 -27.34 15.08 11.47
C GLU A 5 -26.17 14.63 12.37
N ILE A 6 -26.03 15.27 13.54
CA ILE A 6 -25.03 14.87 14.54
C ILE A 6 -25.28 13.43 15.01
N ALA A 7 -26.52 13.09 15.38
CA ALA A 7 -26.85 11.74 15.81
C ALA A 7 -26.55 10.69 14.73
N PHE A 8 -26.87 10.99 13.47
CA PHE A 8 -26.57 10.11 12.34
C PHE A 8 -25.07 9.89 12.15
N VAL A 9 -24.27 10.96 12.19
CA VAL A 9 -22.80 10.86 12.08
C VAL A 9 -22.22 10.05 13.23
N LEU A 10 -22.70 10.26 14.47
CA LEU A 10 -22.26 9.48 15.63
C LEU A 10 -22.58 8.00 15.46
N ILE A 11 -23.78 7.66 14.97
CA ILE A 11 -24.15 6.26 14.69
C ILE A 11 -23.19 5.64 13.67
N LEU A 12 -22.83 6.35 12.60
CA LEU A 12 -21.86 5.85 11.61
C LEU A 12 -20.47 5.63 12.22
N ILE A 13 -19.99 6.58 13.02
CA ILE A 13 -18.69 6.48 13.70
C ILE A 13 -18.67 5.28 14.64
N PHE A 14 -19.66 5.14 15.53
CA PHE A 14 -19.70 4.03 16.48
C PHE A 14 -19.94 2.68 15.81
N SER A 15 -20.73 2.62 14.74
CA SER A 15 -20.90 1.39 13.97
C SER A 15 -19.59 0.97 13.30
N GLY A 16 -18.89 1.92 12.67
CA GLY A 16 -17.57 1.67 12.09
C GLY A 16 -16.55 1.21 13.12
N ALA A 17 -16.45 1.92 14.25
CA ALA A 17 -15.57 1.54 15.35
C ALA A 17 -15.92 0.14 15.88
N GLY A 18 -17.22 -0.16 16.07
CA GLY A 18 -17.73 -1.45 16.52
C GLY A 18 -17.32 -2.62 15.63
N VAL A 19 -17.39 -2.45 14.30
CA VAL A 19 -16.96 -3.47 13.32
C VAL A 19 -15.48 -3.79 13.44
N TYR A 20 -14.65 -2.80 13.81
CA TYR A 20 -13.19 -2.97 13.95
C TYR A 20 -12.74 -3.29 15.39
N LEU A 21 -13.63 -3.35 16.39
CA LEU A 21 -13.25 -3.67 17.77
C LEU A 21 -12.54 -5.04 17.88
N ASN A 22 -12.89 -5.99 17.02
CA ASN A 22 -12.27 -7.31 17.00
C ASN A 22 -10.84 -7.32 16.44
N THR A 23 -10.35 -6.21 15.84
CA THR A 23 -9.00 -6.14 15.26
C THR A 23 -7.97 -5.48 16.17
N ILE A 24 -8.37 -4.96 17.34
CA ILE A 24 -7.46 -4.24 18.28
C ILE A 24 -6.27 -5.10 18.71
N ASN A 25 -6.48 -6.41 18.88
CA ASN A 25 -5.43 -7.35 19.29
C ASN A 25 -4.83 -8.14 18.11
N CYS A 26 -5.19 -7.82 16.87
CA CYS A 26 -4.62 -8.48 15.70
C CYS A 26 -3.25 -7.88 15.38
N PRO A 27 -2.28 -8.69 14.90
CA PRO A 27 -1.02 -8.15 14.43
C PRO A 27 -1.26 -7.27 13.21
N PHE A 28 -0.50 -6.17 13.12
CA PHE A 28 -0.40 -5.42 11.88
C PHE A 28 0.38 -6.26 10.86
N VAL A 29 -0.27 -6.61 9.75
CA VAL A 29 0.36 -7.34 8.65
C VAL A 29 0.69 -6.34 7.55
N PHE A 30 1.97 -5.97 7.45
CA PHE A 30 2.44 -5.15 6.34
C PHE A 30 2.71 -6.03 5.12
N ASP A 31 1.72 -6.15 4.25
CA ASP A 31 1.72 -7.04 3.08
C ASP A 31 2.83 -6.68 2.07
N ASP A 32 3.14 -5.39 1.94
CA ASP A 32 4.14 -4.88 1.00
C ASP A 32 5.58 -4.88 1.55
N ASN A 33 5.81 -5.34 2.79
CA ASN A 33 7.14 -5.45 3.38
C ASN A 33 8.11 -6.23 2.46
N VAL A 34 7.65 -7.33 1.89
CA VAL A 34 8.47 -8.18 1.03
C VAL A 34 8.73 -7.50 -0.33
N SER A 35 7.77 -6.75 -0.86
CA SER A 35 7.94 -5.94 -2.08
C SER A 35 8.98 -4.83 -1.86
N ILE A 36 8.93 -4.12 -0.74
CA ILE A 36 9.86 -3.01 -0.47
C ILE A 36 11.25 -3.52 -0.11
N VAL A 37 11.35 -4.53 0.74
CA VAL A 37 12.64 -4.98 1.28
C VAL A 37 13.36 -5.93 0.33
N LYS A 38 12.66 -6.84 -0.36
CA LYS A 38 13.31 -7.93 -1.11
C LYS A 38 13.32 -7.73 -2.61
N GLU A 39 12.49 -6.84 -3.15
CA GLU A 39 12.48 -6.61 -4.58
C GLU A 39 13.68 -5.80 -5.02
N LYS A 40 14.46 -6.34 -5.96
CA LYS A 40 15.65 -5.66 -6.47
C LYS A 40 15.30 -4.69 -7.60
N HIS A 41 14.24 -4.97 -8.35
CA HIS A 41 13.90 -4.18 -9.54
C HIS A 41 13.30 -2.81 -9.20
N ILE A 42 12.88 -2.58 -7.95
CA ILE A 42 12.49 -1.24 -7.48
C ILE A 42 13.69 -0.36 -7.08
N ARG A 43 14.89 -0.94 -6.90
CA ARG A 43 16.06 -0.20 -6.41
C ARG A 43 16.78 0.52 -7.57
N MET A 44 16.14 1.53 -8.12
CA MET A 44 16.66 2.28 -9.27
C MET A 44 17.83 3.17 -8.86
N ALA A 45 18.99 2.99 -9.50
CA ALA A 45 20.14 3.90 -9.34
C ALA A 45 20.06 5.12 -10.27
N THR A 46 19.32 5.01 -11.38
CA THR A 46 19.14 6.06 -12.38
C THR A 46 17.70 6.10 -12.84
N PHE A 47 17.16 7.29 -13.06
CA PHE A 47 15.81 7.45 -13.56
C PHE A 47 15.78 7.35 -15.09
N THR A 48 15.60 6.12 -15.61
CA THR A 48 15.52 5.83 -17.04
C THR A 48 14.26 5.02 -17.40
N PRO A 49 13.78 5.10 -18.66
CA PRO A 49 12.68 4.27 -19.12
C PRO A 49 12.92 2.77 -18.92
N GLU A 50 14.16 2.30 -19.08
CA GLU A 50 14.54 0.90 -18.91
C GLU A 50 14.43 0.46 -17.45
N ALA A 51 14.83 1.31 -16.50
CA ALA A 51 14.72 1.04 -15.08
C ALA A 51 13.25 0.99 -14.63
N LEU A 52 12.43 1.93 -15.11
CA LEU A 52 10.98 1.91 -14.86
C LEU A 52 10.31 0.67 -15.46
N LYS A 53 10.69 0.29 -16.68
CA LYS A 53 10.20 -0.93 -17.32
C LYS A 53 10.60 -2.17 -16.53
N ALA A 54 11.82 -2.23 -16.00
CA ALA A 54 12.26 -3.33 -15.16
C ALA A 54 11.41 -3.42 -13.88
N ALA A 55 11.23 -2.32 -13.15
CA ALA A 55 10.34 -2.27 -11.98
C ALA A 55 8.90 -2.70 -12.30
N ALA A 56 8.39 -2.29 -13.47
CA ALA A 56 7.02 -2.55 -13.91
C ALA A 56 6.79 -3.93 -14.54
N THR A 57 7.82 -4.74 -14.78
CA THR A 57 7.66 -6.03 -15.50
C THR A 57 8.46 -7.19 -14.93
N GLN A 58 9.46 -6.91 -14.09
CA GLN A 58 10.34 -7.91 -13.50
C GLN A 58 10.10 -7.95 -12.00
N SER A 59 9.92 -9.16 -11.48
CA SER A 59 9.75 -9.38 -10.05
C SER A 59 10.09 -10.81 -9.66
N PHE A 60 10.46 -11.01 -8.40
CA PHE A 60 10.57 -12.35 -7.82
C PHE A 60 9.21 -12.98 -7.50
N TYR A 61 8.12 -12.20 -7.50
CA TYR A 61 6.77 -12.72 -7.33
C TYR A 61 6.28 -13.49 -8.57
N SER A 62 5.35 -14.42 -8.36
CA SER A 62 4.66 -15.06 -9.49
C SER A 62 3.83 -14.04 -10.26
N LYS A 63 3.77 -14.19 -11.60
CA LYS A 63 3.04 -13.25 -12.49
C LYS A 63 1.58 -13.03 -12.11
N LYS A 64 0.95 -13.97 -11.40
CA LYS A 64 -0.47 -13.92 -10.99
C LYS A 64 -0.78 -12.81 -9.98
N HIS A 65 0.18 -12.37 -9.18
CA HIS A 65 -0.03 -11.36 -8.12
C HIS A 65 0.85 -10.13 -8.31
N PHE A 66 1.41 -9.96 -9.51
CA PHE A 66 2.28 -8.86 -9.81
C PHE A 66 1.47 -7.57 -10.01
N ARG A 67 1.91 -6.47 -9.36
CA ARG A 67 1.22 -5.18 -9.30
C ARG A 67 2.09 -4.08 -9.92
N PRO A 68 2.13 -3.94 -11.26
CA PRO A 68 3.06 -3.04 -11.97
C PRO A 68 3.04 -1.59 -11.45
N VAL A 69 1.85 -1.04 -11.22
CA VAL A 69 1.69 0.36 -10.77
C VAL A 69 2.28 0.57 -9.38
N VAL A 70 2.05 -0.37 -8.47
CA VAL A 70 2.60 -0.33 -7.10
C VAL A 70 4.13 -0.42 -7.14
N MET A 71 4.66 -1.29 -7.99
CA MET A 71 6.10 -1.48 -8.16
C MET A 71 6.80 -0.24 -8.71
N ILE A 72 6.17 0.44 -9.68
CA ILE A 72 6.65 1.75 -10.16
C ILE A 72 6.65 2.76 -9.02
N SER A 73 5.58 2.81 -8.21
CA SER A 73 5.52 3.73 -7.06
C SER A 73 6.65 3.47 -6.07
N PHE A 74 6.93 2.22 -5.73
CA PHE A 74 8.07 1.87 -4.87
C PHE A 74 9.40 2.22 -5.51
N ALA A 75 9.54 2.02 -6.82
CA ALA A 75 10.77 2.35 -7.52
C ALA A 75 11.06 3.85 -7.50
N LEU A 76 10.03 4.66 -7.74
CA LEU A 76 10.13 6.12 -7.67
C LEU A 76 10.46 6.58 -6.25
N ASN A 77 9.78 6.02 -5.23
CA ASN A 77 10.06 6.35 -3.84
C ASN A 77 11.51 6.02 -3.44
N TYR A 78 12.00 4.83 -3.81
CA TYR A 78 13.39 4.43 -3.57
C TYR A 78 14.41 5.35 -4.28
N TYR A 79 14.10 5.81 -5.50
CA TYR A 79 14.99 6.69 -6.25
C TYR A 79 15.09 8.11 -5.66
N PHE A 80 13.97 8.66 -5.17
CA PHE A 80 13.94 10.05 -4.70
C PHE A 80 14.30 10.23 -3.22
N ASP A 81 13.87 9.31 -2.34
CA ASP A 81 13.92 9.53 -0.89
C ASP A 81 14.52 8.35 -0.11
N GLY A 82 14.49 7.15 -0.69
CA GLY A 82 14.95 5.91 -0.04
C GLY A 82 13.93 5.38 0.96
#